data_AF-A0A2U2HMU3-F1
#
_entry.id   AF-A0A2U2HMU3-F1
#
_cell.length_a   1.000
_cell.length_b   1.000
_cell.length_c   1.000
_cell.angle_alpha   90.00
_cell.angle_beta   90.00
_cell.angle_gamma   90.00
#
_symmetry.space_group_name_H-M   'P 1'
#
loop_
_entity.id
_entity.type
_entity.pdbx_description
1 polymer ?
#
loop_
_entity_poly.entity_id
_entity_poly.type
_entity_poly.pdbx_seq_one_letter_code
_entity_poly.pdbx_strand_id
1 'polypeptide(L)'
;MPLRDCLISMTNQFDPRQYASTLEAAGVPSTQAEAHAKALAYVLESPGFFLPGFDRLRSEFNGHVDKINLRLDRLDSRLENAEALHKARSEHIEIVINARIDKLESRLDARIEKLDARIDQLDARIDKLDARIDKLDARFERLEATVHADIAGIRSDAKLHRWMTATLVAFNAAVLVKILFP
;
A
#
# COMPACT_ATOMS: atom_id res chain seq x y z
N MET A 1 -19.03 22.85 -43.10
CA MET A 1 -20.03 22.93 -44.20
C MET A 1 -20.22 21.51 -44.73
N PRO A 2 -21.39 20.88 -44.51
CA PRO A 2 -22.13 20.36 -45.67
C PRO A 2 -23.67 20.31 -45.49
N LEU A 3 -24.26 21.07 -44.55
CA LEU A 3 -25.73 21.06 -44.37
C LEU A 3 -26.49 21.87 -45.43
N ARG A 4 -25.84 22.80 -46.14
CA ARG A 4 -26.42 23.47 -47.31
C ARG A 4 -26.53 22.53 -48.51
N ASP A 5 -25.56 21.64 -48.70
CA ASP A 5 -25.50 20.75 -49.87
C ASP A 5 -26.53 19.62 -49.78
N CYS A 6 -26.89 19.18 -48.57
CA CYS A 6 -27.97 18.20 -48.36
C CYS A 6 -29.37 18.80 -48.61
N LEU A 7 -29.57 20.08 -48.26
CA LEU A 7 -30.80 20.80 -48.59
C LEU A 7 -30.95 21.05 -50.09
N ILE A 8 -29.83 21.25 -50.81
CA ILE A 8 -29.83 21.38 -52.27
C ILE A 8 -30.05 20.01 -52.96
N SER A 9 -29.60 18.90 -52.36
CA SER A 9 -29.84 17.55 -52.89
C SER A 9 -31.25 17.02 -52.65
N MET A 10 -31.98 17.51 -51.63
CA MET A 10 -33.42 17.22 -51.46
C MET A 10 -34.32 18.07 -52.38
N THR A 11 -33.73 19.01 -53.12
CA THR A 11 -34.37 19.71 -54.22
C THR A 11 -33.84 19.21 -55.56
N ASN A 12 -33.91 17.89 -55.80
CA ASN A 12 -34.29 17.48 -57.15
C ASN A 12 -35.76 17.89 -57.32
N GLN A 13 -35.97 19.19 -57.58
CA GLN A 13 -37.23 19.73 -58.04
C GLN A 13 -37.65 18.83 -59.20
N PHE A 14 -38.78 18.15 -59.01
CA PHE A 14 -39.42 17.40 -60.07
C PHE A 14 -39.36 18.22 -61.36
N ASP A 15 -38.62 17.74 -62.36
CA ASP A 15 -38.52 18.40 -63.66
C ASP A 15 -39.63 17.81 -64.55
N PRO A 16 -40.71 18.56 -64.83
CA PRO A 16 -41.83 18.04 -65.60
C PRO A 16 -41.42 17.64 -67.02
N ARG A 17 -40.35 18.23 -67.57
CA ARG A 17 -39.88 17.94 -68.93
C ARG A 17 -39.18 16.58 -69.00
N GLN A 18 -38.33 16.27 -68.02
CA GLN A 18 -37.70 14.94 -67.96
C GLN A 18 -38.75 13.85 -67.71
N TYR A 19 -39.72 14.12 -66.85
CA TYR A 19 -40.81 13.17 -66.56
C TYR A 19 -41.71 12.90 -67.79
N ALA A 20 -42.08 13.95 -68.54
CA ALA A 20 -42.81 13.78 -69.80
C ALA A 20 -42.00 12.96 -70.82
N SER A 21 -40.71 13.27 -70.99
CA SER A 21 -39.84 12.54 -71.91
C SER A 21 -39.73 11.05 -71.57
N THR A 22 -39.66 10.69 -70.28
CA THR A 22 -39.68 9.28 -69.86
C THR A 22 -41.01 8.57 -70.16
N LEU A 23 -42.14 9.26 -70.09
CA LEU A 23 -43.45 8.68 -70.43
C LEU A 23 -43.59 8.46 -71.94
N GLU A 24 -43.10 9.40 -72.75
CA GLU A 24 -43.05 9.25 -74.21
C GLU A 24 -42.17 8.07 -74.63
N ALA A 25 -40.99 7.94 -74.01
CA ALA A 25 -40.10 6.79 -74.23
C ALA A 25 -40.76 5.44 -73.84
N ALA A 26 -41.70 5.47 -72.90
CA ALA A 26 -42.50 4.30 -72.50
C ALA A 26 -43.72 4.03 -73.41
N GLY A 27 -43.90 4.79 -74.49
CA GLY A 27 -44.96 4.60 -75.47
C GLY A 27 -46.26 5.36 -75.18
N VAL A 28 -46.25 6.29 -74.21
CA VAL A 28 -47.39 7.19 -73.97
C VAL A 28 -47.40 8.28 -75.04
N PRO A 29 -48.55 8.58 -75.69
CA PRO A 29 -48.66 9.70 -76.62
C PRO A 29 -48.20 11.01 -75.97
N SER A 30 -47.45 11.85 -76.70
CA SER A 30 -46.82 13.08 -76.16
C SER A 30 -47.80 14.00 -75.43
N THR A 31 -49.00 14.18 -75.99
CA THR A 31 -50.07 14.99 -75.39
C THR A 31 -50.52 14.45 -74.03
N GLN A 32 -50.49 13.12 -73.84
CA GLN A 32 -50.85 12.47 -72.60
C GLN A 32 -49.68 12.47 -71.60
N ALA A 33 -48.45 12.30 -72.08
CA ALA A 33 -47.23 12.43 -71.27
C ALA A 33 -47.08 13.83 -70.67
N GLU A 34 -47.29 14.88 -71.47
CA GLU A 34 -47.31 16.26 -71.00
C GLU A 34 -48.44 16.54 -70.01
N ALA A 35 -49.64 15.98 -70.25
CA ALA A 35 -50.76 16.13 -69.34
C ALA A 35 -50.49 15.47 -67.98
N HIS A 36 -49.87 14.28 -67.99
CA HIS A 36 -49.44 13.58 -66.78
C HIS A 36 -48.35 14.36 -66.03
N ALA A 37 -47.38 14.91 -66.74
CA ALA A 37 -46.32 15.73 -66.16
C ALA A 37 -46.86 17.00 -65.50
N LYS A 38 -47.80 17.69 -66.16
CA LYS A 38 -48.48 18.87 -65.60
C LYS A 38 -49.35 18.52 -64.39
N ALA A 39 -50.07 17.40 -64.43
CA ALA A 39 -50.90 16.96 -63.31
C ALA A 39 -50.03 16.60 -62.09
N LEU A 40 -48.92 15.89 -62.29
CA LEU A 40 -47.99 15.55 -61.21
C LEU A 40 -47.27 16.79 -60.70
N ALA A 41 -46.83 17.71 -61.57
CA ALA A 41 -46.27 19.00 -61.18
C ALA A 41 -47.25 19.78 -60.28
N TYR A 42 -48.51 19.88 -60.70
CA TYR A 42 -49.54 20.57 -59.92
C TYR A 42 -49.76 19.94 -58.55
N VAL A 43 -49.76 18.61 -58.47
CA VAL A 43 -49.89 17.88 -57.19
C VAL A 43 -48.66 18.11 -56.31
N LEU A 44 -47.45 18.09 -56.87
CA LEU A 44 -46.19 18.29 -56.12
C LEU A 44 -45.97 19.75 -55.70
N GLU A 45 -46.43 20.71 -56.49
CA GLU A 45 -46.37 22.16 -56.22
C GLU A 45 -47.54 22.63 -55.34
N SER A 46 -48.56 21.80 -55.13
CA SER A 46 -49.66 22.13 -54.25
C SER A 46 -49.16 22.31 -52.80
N PRO A 47 -49.43 23.46 -52.16
CA PRO A 47 -49.03 23.72 -50.80
C PRO A 47 -49.80 22.78 -49.86
N GLY A 48 -49.19 21.65 -49.53
CA GLY A 48 -49.79 20.57 -48.74
C GLY A 48 -49.41 19.16 -49.16
N PHE A 49 -48.77 18.97 -50.33
CA PHE A 49 -48.26 17.65 -50.73
C PHE A 49 -47.08 17.18 -49.90
N PHE A 50 -46.25 18.11 -49.41
CA PHE A 50 -45.34 17.83 -48.31
C PHE A 50 -46.19 17.59 -47.06
N LEU A 51 -46.41 16.30 -46.76
CA LEU A 51 -47.23 15.84 -45.65
C LEU A 51 -46.81 16.56 -44.36
N PRO A 52 -47.73 17.26 -43.66
CA PRO A 52 -47.45 17.93 -42.39
C PRO A 52 -46.78 17.01 -41.34
N GLY A 53 -47.00 15.69 -41.45
CA GLY A 53 -46.38 14.69 -40.60
C GLY A 53 -44.87 14.54 -40.80
N PHE A 54 -44.33 14.77 -42.01
CA PHE A 54 -42.91 14.63 -42.27
C PHE A 54 -42.10 15.81 -41.71
N ASP A 55 -42.62 17.04 -41.83
CA ASP A 55 -41.99 18.20 -41.19
C ASP A 55 -42.05 18.13 -39.66
N ARG A 56 -43.15 17.61 -39.10
CA ARG A 56 -43.23 17.32 -37.66
C ARG A 56 -42.20 16.28 -37.23
N LEU A 57 -42.08 15.15 -37.95
CA LEU A 57 -41.09 14.11 -37.65
C LEU A 57 -39.65 14.65 -37.73
N ARG A 58 -39.36 15.47 -38.74
CA ARG A 58 -38.05 16.13 -38.90
C ARG A 58 -37.76 17.07 -37.73
N SER A 59 -38.74 17.86 -37.29
CA SER A 59 -38.60 18.73 -36.13
C SER A 59 -38.36 17.95 -34.84
N GLU A 60 -39.07 16.84 -34.64
CA GLU A 60 -38.88 15.95 -33.47
C GLU A 60 -37.50 15.29 -33.49
N PHE A 61 -37.04 14.85 -34.65
CA PHE A 61 -35.72 14.26 -34.81
C PHE A 61 -34.61 15.27 -34.50
N ASN A 62 -34.69 16.48 -35.06
CA ASN A 62 -33.72 17.55 -34.77
C ASN A 62 -33.72 17.90 -33.28
N GLY A 63 -34.89 17.99 -32.64
CA GLY A 63 -34.98 18.21 -31.20
C GLY A 63 -34.34 17.09 -30.36
N HIS A 64 -34.46 15.83 -30.80
CA HIS A 64 -33.75 14.72 -30.15
C HIS A 64 -32.23 14.80 -30.35
N VAL A 65 -31.76 15.14 -31.55
CA VAL A 65 -30.33 15.33 -31.84
C VAL A 65 -29.76 16.45 -30.99
N ASP A 66 -30.43 17.60 -30.89
CA ASP A 66 -30.01 18.72 -30.04
C ASP A 66 -29.93 18.30 -28.57
N LYS A 67 -30.93 17.54 -28.08
CA LYS A 67 -30.92 17.01 -26.72
C LYS A 67 -29.78 16.02 -26.48
N ILE A 68 -29.42 15.21 -27.48
CA ILE A 68 -28.29 14.28 -27.41
C ILE A 68 -26.97 15.07 -27.35
N ASN A 69 -26.80 16.08 -28.20
CA ASN A 69 -25.61 16.93 -28.21
C ASN A 69 -25.41 17.60 -26.85
N LEU A 70 -26.45 18.21 -26.28
CA LEU A 70 -26.39 18.81 -24.94
C LEU A 70 -26.03 17.80 -23.83
N ARG A 71 -26.45 16.54 -23.99
CA ARG A 71 -26.08 15.46 -23.05
C ARG A 71 -24.63 15.02 -23.25
N LEU A 72 -24.12 14.99 -24.48
CA LEU A 72 -22.72 14.68 -24.79
C LEU A 72 -21.81 15.77 -24.21
N ASP A 73 -22.09 17.04 -24.45
CA ASP A 73 -21.32 18.16 -23.89
C ASP A 73 -21.24 18.08 -22.35
N ARG A 74 -22.36 17.72 -21.72
CA ARG A 74 -22.41 17.52 -20.27
C ARG A 74 -21.56 16.32 -19.82
N LEU A 75 -21.54 15.23 -20.60
CA LEU A 75 -20.72 14.06 -20.28
C LEU A 75 -19.24 14.37 -20.45
N ASP A 76 -18.85 15.09 -21.50
CA ASP A 76 -17.47 15.52 -21.74
C ASP A 76 -16.97 16.39 -20.58
N SER A 77 -17.77 17.39 -20.19
CA SER A 77 -17.45 18.22 -19.02
C SER A 77 -17.32 17.41 -17.73
N ARG A 78 -18.15 16.37 -17.54
CA ARG A 78 -18.05 15.48 -16.36
C ARG A 78 -16.82 14.59 -16.41
N LEU A 79 -16.44 14.14 -17.60
CA LEU A 79 -15.25 13.32 -17.82
C LEU A 79 -14.00 14.12 -17.49
N GLU A 80 -13.87 15.34 -18.04
CA GLU A 80 -12.74 16.24 -17.75
C GLU A 80 -12.61 16.53 -16.25
N ASN A 81 -13.72 16.81 -15.58
CA ASN A 81 -13.73 17.03 -14.13
C ASN A 81 -13.33 15.78 -13.33
N ALA A 82 -13.78 14.59 -13.75
CA ALA A 82 -13.43 13.33 -13.10
C ALA A 82 -11.95 13.00 -13.29
N GLU A 83 -11.40 13.23 -14.47
CA GLU A 83 -9.98 13.05 -14.77
C GLU A 83 -9.11 14.00 -13.96
N ALA A 84 -9.48 15.29 -13.88
CA ALA A 84 -8.79 16.28 -13.07
C ALA A 84 -8.81 15.91 -11.57
N LEU A 85 -9.97 15.48 -11.06
CA LEU A 85 -10.10 15.04 -9.67
C LEU A 85 -9.28 13.78 -9.40
N HIS A 86 -9.29 12.81 -10.31
CA HIS A 86 -8.53 11.59 -10.17
C HIS A 86 -7.03 11.87 -10.17
N LYS A 87 -6.55 12.74 -11.05
CA LYS A 87 -5.15 13.18 -11.09
C LYS A 87 -4.74 13.85 -9.77
N ALA A 88 -5.52 14.83 -9.32
CA ALA A 88 -5.25 15.53 -8.06
C ALA A 88 -5.25 14.57 -6.85
N ARG A 89 -6.18 13.61 -6.83
CA ARG A 89 -6.22 12.58 -5.77
C ARG A 89 -5.01 11.65 -5.83
N SER A 90 -4.57 11.25 -7.02
CA SER A 90 -3.38 10.40 -7.19
C SER A 90 -2.13 11.11 -6.66
N GLU A 91 -1.93 12.36 -7.06
CA GLU A 91 -0.82 13.20 -6.58
C GLU A 91 -0.87 13.38 -5.05
N HIS A 92 -2.06 13.64 -4.50
CA HIS A 92 -2.23 13.77 -3.05
C HIS A 92 -1.90 12.46 -2.31
N ILE A 93 -2.35 11.31 -2.84
CA ILE A 93 -2.05 10.00 -2.24
C ILE A 93 -0.55 9.73 -2.26
N GLU A 94 0.15 10.00 -3.36
CA GLU A 94 1.60 9.83 -3.44
C GLU A 94 2.33 10.69 -2.41
N ILE A 95 1.98 11.98 -2.31
CA ILE A 95 2.58 12.90 -1.33
C ILE A 95 2.34 12.40 0.10
N VAL A 96 1.10 12.03 0.43
CA VAL A 96 0.73 11.59 1.79
C VAL A 96 1.40 10.26 2.14
N ILE A 97 1.48 9.32 1.21
CA ILE A 97 2.12 8.03 1.46
C ILE A 97 3.62 8.22 1.69
N ASN A 98 4.31 8.96 0.83
CA ASN A 98 5.74 9.22 0.99
C ASN A 98 6.04 9.91 2.32
N ALA A 99 5.33 10.98 2.65
CA ALA A 99 5.52 11.67 3.93
C ALA A 99 5.24 10.78 5.16
N ARG A 100 4.28 9.85 5.06
CA ARG A 100 4.01 8.88 6.13
C ARG A 100 5.10 7.82 6.24
N ILE A 101 5.65 7.36 5.12
CA ILE A 101 6.76 6.40 5.08
C ILE A 101 8.00 7.04 5.70
N ASP A 102 8.41 8.22 5.24
CA ASP A 102 9.59 8.93 5.76
C ASP A 102 9.51 9.13 7.28
N LYS A 103 8.31 9.50 7.78
CA LYS A 103 8.08 9.68 9.21
C LYS A 103 8.15 8.36 9.99
N LEU A 104 7.71 7.24 9.40
CA LEU A 104 7.79 5.93 10.03
C LEU A 104 9.23 5.42 10.04
N GLU A 105 9.96 5.57 8.94
CA GLU A 105 11.38 5.22 8.82
C GLU A 105 12.21 5.97 9.87
N SER A 106 12.12 7.31 9.90
CA SER A 106 12.83 8.12 10.90
C SER A 106 12.52 7.73 12.35
N ARG A 107 11.26 7.35 12.65
CA ARG A 107 10.88 6.88 13.99
C ARG A 107 11.42 5.49 14.31
N LEU A 108 11.54 4.62 13.31
CA LEU A 108 12.10 3.29 13.49
C LEU A 108 13.62 3.38 13.69
N ASP A 109 14.32 4.16 12.88
CA ASP A 109 15.76 4.38 12.99
C ASP A 109 16.13 4.91 14.38
N ALA A 110 15.45 5.97 14.84
CA ALA A 110 15.69 6.52 16.18
C ALA A 110 15.40 5.53 17.32
N ARG A 111 14.47 4.58 17.11
CA ARG A 111 14.18 3.51 18.09
C ARG A 111 15.24 2.42 18.06
N ILE A 112 15.74 2.07 16.88
CA ILE A 112 16.81 1.08 16.70
C ILE A 112 18.09 1.61 17.35
N GLU A 113 18.51 2.84 17.03
CA GLU A 113 19.69 3.47 17.66
C GLU A 113 19.61 3.49 19.19
N LYS A 114 18.42 3.79 19.73
CA LYS A 114 18.20 3.76 21.18
C LYS A 114 18.27 2.35 21.76
N LEU A 115 17.84 1.33 21.03
CA LEU A 115 17.95 -0.06 21.47
C LEU A 115 19.39 -0.53 21.42
N ASP A 116 20.13 -0.22 20.36
CA ASP A 116 21.55 -0.55 20.22
C ASP A 116 22.37 0.06 21.37
N ALA A 117 22.18 1.35 21.66
CA ALA A 117 22.85 2.00 22.78
C ALA A 117 22.52 1.37 24.15
N ARG A 118 21.30 0.82 24.31
CA ARG A 118 20.92 0.10 25.54
C ARG A 118 21.54 -1.29 25.60
N ILE A 119 21.70 -1.96 24.47
CA ILE A 119 22.38 -3.26 24.36
C ILE A 119 23.86 -3.07 24.73
N ASP A 120 24.54 -2.09 24.14
CA ASP A 120 25.94 -1.76 24.49
C ASP A 120 26.12 -1.49 25.99
N GLN A 121 25.16 -0.77 26.59
CA GLN A 121 25.19 -0.51 28.04
C GLN A 121 24.97 -1.79 28.87
N LEU A 122 24.14 -2.71 28.40
CA LEU A 122 23.92 -3.99 29.08
C LEU A 122 25.16 -4.89 28.97
N ASP A 123 25.78 -4.96 27.80
CA ASP A 123 27.02 -5.73 27.58
C ASP A 123 28.14 -5.23 28.49
N ALA A 124 28.37 -3.92 28.55
CA ALA A 124 29.36 -3.34 29.48
C ALA A 124 29.05 -3.62 30.97
N ARG A 125 27.78 -3.76 31.33
CA ARG A 125 27.38 -4.13 32.69
C ARG A 125 27.61 -5.61 32.96
N ILE A 126 27.41 -6.48 31.96
CA ILE A 126 27.69 -7.91 32.04
C ILE A 126 29.19 -8.13 32.23
N ASP A 127 30.04 -7.50 31.40
CA ASP A 127 31.50 -7.57 31.53
C ASP A 127 31.98 -7.17 32.94
N LYS A 128 31.37 -6.12 33.51
CA LYS A 128 31.68 -5.67 34.87
C LYS A 128 31.21 -6.68 35.93
N LEU A 129 30.11 -7.38 35.71
CA LEU A 129 29.64 -8.42 36.62
C LEU A 129 30.56 -9.64 36.55
N ASP A 130 30.96 -10.06 35.35
CA ASP A 130 31.89 -11.18 35.15
C ASP A 130 33.23 -10.92 35.86
N ALA A 131 33.82 -9.74 35.66
CA ALA A 131 35.04 -9.36 36.37
C ALA A 131 34.89 -9.33 37.91
N ARG A 132 33.69 -9.04 38.42
CA ARG A 132 33.41 -9.10 39.87
C ARG A 132 33.26 -10.52 40.36
N ILE A 133 32.70 -11.42 39.54
CA ILE A 133 32.58 -12.84 39.83
C ILE A 133 33.97 -13.47 39.89
N ASP A 134 34.83 -13.23 38.89
CA ASP A 134 36.22 -13.71 38.88
C ASP A 134 36.99 -13.28 40.14
N LYS A 135 36.79 -12.03 40.58
CA LYS A 135 37.41 -11.52 41.81
C LYS A 135 36.85 -12.19 43.07
N LEU A 136 35.57 -12.54 43.09
CA LEU A 136 34.98 -13.28 44.21
C LEU A 136 35.50 -14.72 44.24
N ASP A 137 35.58 -15.39 43.10
CA ASP A 137 36.11 -16.74 42.98
C ASP A 137 37.56 -16.80 43.48
N ALA A 138 38.42 -15.87 43.04
CA ALA A 138 39.80 -15.79 43.53
C ALA A 138 39.89 -15.50 45.05
N ARG A 139 38.91 -14.79 45.64
CA ARG A 139 38.86 -14.59 47.09
C ARG A 139 38.41 -15.85 47.82
N PHE A 140 37.47 -16.60 47.26
CA PHE A 140 37.01 -17.87 47.79
C PHE A 140 38.15 -18.90 47.76
N GLU A 141 38.87 -19.04 46.66
CA GLU A 141 40.04 -19.92 46.56
C GLU A 141 41.09 -19.61 47.64
N ARG A 142 41.39 -18.32 47.88
CA ARG A 142 42.31 -17.90 48.96
C ARG A 142 41.78 -18.22 50.35
N LEU A 143 40.48 -18.05 50.55
CA LEU A 143 39.84 -18.37 51.83
C LEU A 143 39.88 -19.88 52.08
N GLU A 144 39.55 -20.69 51.07
CA GLU A 144 39.65 -22.15 51.14
C GLU A 144 41.07 -22.60 51.44
N ALA A 145 42.08 -22.02 50.78
CA ALA A 145 43.49 -22.32 51.05
C ALA A 145 43.90 -21.97 52.48
N THR A 146 43.52 -20.79 52.97
CA THR A 146 43.81 -20.36 54.35
C THR A 146 43.16 -21.30 55.37
N VAL A 147 41.87 -21.59 55.20
CA VAL A 147 41.13 -22.49 56.10
C VAL A 147 41.73 -23.89 56.08
N HIS A 148 42.14 -24.40 54.91
CA HIS A 148 42.80 -25.69 54.81
C HIS A 148 44.13 -25.73 55.56
N ALA A 149 44.94 -24.67 55.45
CA ALA A 149 46.20 -24.52 56.17
C ALA A 149 45.98 -24.44 57.69
N ASP A 150 45.01 -23.66 58.15
CA ASP A 150 44.68 -23.53 59.58
C ASP A 150 44.23 -24.88 60.18
N ILE A 151 43.36 -25.61 59.48
CA ILE A 151 42.94 -26.96 59.88
C ILE A 151 44.12 -27.92 59.96
N ALA A 152 45.05 -27.85 58.99
CA ALA A 152 46.26 -28.67 59.00
C ALA A 152 47.16 -28.35 60.20
N GLY A 153 47.34 -27.05 60.52
CA GLY A 153 48.08 -26.58 61.69
C GLY A 153 47.47 -27.06 63.02
N ILE A 154 46.16 -26.89 63.19
CA ILE A 154 45.45 -27.39 64.38
C ILE A 154 45.62 -28.91 64.53
N ARG A 155 45.57 -29.65 63.42
CA ARG A 155 45.77 -31.10 63.42
C ARG A 155 47.19 -31.49 63.85
N SER A 156 48.22 -30.76 63.43
CA SER A 156 49.59 -31.01 63.90
C SER A 156 49.75 -30.67 65.38
N ASP A 157 49.19 -29.56 65.84
CA ASP A 157 49.27 -29.13 67.24
C ASP A 157 48.57 -30.11 68.18
N ALA A 158 47.39 -30.60 67.78
CA ALA A 158 46.66 -31.63 68.50
C ALA A 158 47.44 -32.95 68.61
N LYS A 159 48.16 -33.35 67.54
CA LYS A 159 49.04 -34.53 67.59
C LYS A 159 50.20 -34.30 68.55
N LEU A 160 50.85 -33.15 68.51
CA LEU A 160 51.96 -32.81 69.41
C LEU A 160 51.49 -32.84 70.87
N HIS A 161 50.36 -32.21 71.17
CA HIS A 161 49.75 -32.24 72.49
C HIS A 161 49.48 -33.68 72.96
N ARG A 162 48.93 -34.55 72.09
CA ARG A 162 48.69 -35.96 72.43
C ARG A 162 49.99 -36.71 72.73
N TRP A 163 51.07 -36.44 72.00
CA TRP A 163 52.39 -36.99 72.29
C TRP A 163 52.92 -36.51 73.64
N MET A 164 52.83 -35.20 73.92
CA MET A 164 53.28 -34.61 75.19
C MET A 164 52.49 -35.12 76.39
N THR A 165 51.17 -35.28 76.27
CA THR A 165 50.36 -35.83 77.37
C THR A 165 50.65 -37.31 77.60
N ALA A 166 50.87 -38.09 76.54
CA ALA A 166 51.27 -39.50 76.67
C ALA A 166 52.63 -39.65 77.37
N THR A 167 53.63 -38.85 77.00
CA THR A 167 54.96 -38.88 77.64
C THR A 167 54.91 -38.39 79.08
N LEU A 168 54.14 -37.33 79.37
CA LEU A 168 53.95 -36.82 80.72
C LEU A 168 53.25 -37.85 81.64
N VAL A 169 52.21 -38.53 81.13
CA VAL A 169 51.52 -39.60 81.87
C VAL A 169 52.48 -40.77 82.14
N ALA A 170 53.23 -41.22 81.13
CA ALA A 170 54.21 -42.31 81.28
C ALA A 170 55.31 -41.95 82.30
N PHE A 171 55.82 -40.72 82.27
CA PHE A 171 56.81 -40.23 83.22
C PHE A 171 56.27 -40.23 84.66
N ASN A 172 55.08 -39.66 84.88
CA ASN A 172 54.44 -39.65 86.21
C ASN A 172 54.18 -41.08 86.73
N ALA A 173 53.74 -42.00 85.86
CA ALA A 173 53.54 -43.40 86.22
C ALA A 173 54.85 -44.09 86.66
N ALA A 174 55.96 -43.85 85.94
CA ALA A 174 57.28 -44.42 86.28
C ALA A 174 57.79 -43.90 87.64
N VAL A 175 57.61 -42.61 87.92
CA VAL A 175 57.95 -42.01 89.22
C VAL A 175 57.13 -42.63 90.33
N LEU A 176 55.81 -42.80 90.14
CA LEU A 176 54.93 -43.45 91.12
C LEU A 176 55.34 -44.90 91.41
N VAL A 177 55.63 -45.70 90.38
CA VAL A 177 56.10 -47.09 90.54
C VAL A 177 57.39 -47.13 91.36
N LYS A 178 58.35 -46.24 91.07
CA LYS A 178 59.61 -46.17 91.80
C LYS A 178 59.45 -45.76 93.27
N ILE A 179 58.43 -44.95 93.59
CA ILE A 179 58.13 -44.55 94.98
C ILE A 179 57.39 -45.67 95.74
N LEU A 180 56.51 -46.41 95.08
CA LEU A 180 55.69 -47.47 95.70
C LEU A 180 56.42 -48.81 95.86
N PHE A 181 57.45 -49.08 95.06
CA PHE A 181 58.23 -50.33 95.08
C PHE A 181 59.75 -50.03 95.16
N PRO A 182 60.29 -49.71 96.35
CA PRO A 182 61.72 -49.40 96.55
C PRO A 182 62.64 -50.62 96.43
#